data_AF-A0A945AAY8-F1
#
_entry.id   AF-A0A945AAY8-F1
#
_cell.length_a   1.000
_cell.length_b   1.000
_cell.length_c   1.000
_cell.angle_alpha   90.00
_cell.angle_beta   90.00
_cell.angle_gamma   90.00
#
_symmetry.space_group_name_H-M   'P 1'
#
loop_
_entity.id
_entity.type
_entity.pdbx_description
1 polymer ?
#
loop_
_entity_poly.entity_id
_entity_poly.type
_entity_poly.pdbx_seq_one_letter_code
_entity_poly.pdbx_strand_id
1 'polypeptide(L)' 'QDDHTRAESMRLWCQDQDINLLDLTLQFALQESRIHGIPIGNLNIEQLETNVRAACADISEDTIAQFFAANL' A
#
# COMPACT_ATOMS: atom_id res chain seq x y z
N GLN A 1 -20.79 -3.65 -5.75
CA GLN A 1 -19.71 -2.98 -6.51
C GLN A 1 -18.78 -4.08 -6.97
N ASP A 2 -18.34 -4.04 -8.21
CA ASP A 2 -17.39 -5.04 -8.74
C ASP A 2 -16.00 -4.79 -8.15
N ASP A 3 -15.22 -5.85 -7.93
CA ASP A 3 -13.90 -5.77 -7.28
C ASP A 3 -12.93 -4.91 -8.10
N HIS A 4 -13.07 -4.96 -9.44
CA HIS A 4 -12.29 -4.11 -10.34
C HIS A 4 -12.55 -2.62 -10.09
N THR A 5 -13.81 -2.22 -9.92
CA THR A 5 -14.17 -0.82 -9.66
C THR A 5 -13.57 -0.33 -8.36
N ARG A 6 -13.59 -1.16 -7.30
CA ARG A 6 -13.02 -0.80 -6.00
C ARG A 6 -11.50 -0.67 -6.06
N ALA A 7 -10.83 -1.63 -6.72
CA ALA A 7 -9.38 -1.58 -6.91
C ALA A 7 -8.95 -0.33 -7.69
N GLU A 8 -9.70 0.06 -8.73
CA GLU A 8 -9.40 1.27 -9.49
C GLU A 8 -9.64 2.54 -8.66
N SER A 9 -10.69 2.58 -7.83
CA SER A 9 -10.92 3.69 -6.90
C SER A 9 -9.78 3.86 -5.90
N MET A 10 -9.24 2.76 -5.35
CA MET A 10 -8.06 2.80 -4.47
C MET A 10 -6.82 3.31 -5.20
N ARG A 11 -6.58 2.83 -6.44
CA ARG A 11 -5.43 3.26 -7.25
C ARG A 11 -5.49 4.76 -7.57
N LEU A 12 -6.66 5.26 -7.98
CA LEU A 12 -6.87 6.68 -8.29
C LEU A 12 -6.72 7.55 -7.04
N TRP A 13 -7.26 7.12 -5.90
CA TRP A 13 -7.09 7.84 -4.64
C TRP A 13 -5.60 7.96 -4.26
N CYS A 14 -4.84 6.87 -4.33
CA CYS A 14 -3.40 6.90 -4.07
C CYS A 14 -2.68 7.88 -5.01
N GLN A 15 -3.03 7.87 -6.29
CA GLN A 15 -2.47 8.79 -7.28
C GLN A 15 -2.79 10.26 -6.95
N ASP A 16 -4.02 10.57 -6.54
CA ASP A 16 -4.44 11.94 -6.19
C ASP A 16 -3.76 12.45 -4.92
N GLN A 17 -3.40 11.55 -3.99
CA GLN A 17 -2.70 11.88 -2.76
C GLN A 17 -1.17 11.85 -2.89
N ASP A 18 -0.62 11.58 -4.09
CA ASP A 18 0.81 11.35 -4.34
C ASP A 18 1.41 10.22 -3.46
N ILE A 19 0.61 9.17 -3.25
CA ILE A 19 0.96 7.99 -2.48
C ILE A 19 1.20 6.83 -3.45
N ASN A 20 2.30 6.12 -3.27
CA ASN A 20 2.49 4.85 -3.95
C ASN A 20 1.55 3.79 -3.36
N LEU A 21 0.69 3.20 -4.19
CA LEU A 21 -0.27 2.17 -3.77
C LEU A 21 0.40 0.95 -3.13
N LEU A 22 1.57 0.55 -3.63
CA LEU A 22 2.31 -0.58 -3.08
C LEU A 22 2.87 -0.26 -1.70
N ASP A 23 3.40 0.95 -1.51
CA ASP A 23 3.89 1.41 -0.20
C ASP A 23 2.75 1.42 0.81
N LEU A 24 1.58 1.98 0.45
CA LEU A 24 0.38 1.94 1.29
C LEU A 24 0.01 0.50 1.67
N THR A 25 0.03 -0.42 0.70
CA THR A 25 -0.32 -1.82 0.93
C THR A 25 0.64 -2.51 1.90
N LEU A 26 1.94 -2.35 1.67
CA LEU A 26 2.98 -3.02 2.46
C LEU A 26 3.05 -2.47 3.87
N GLN A 27 3.06 -1.15 4.01
CA GLN A 27 3.22 -0.49 5.30
C GLN A 27 1.98 -0.69 6.17
N PHE A 28 0.77 -0.67 5.59
CA PHE A 28 -0.45 -1.02 6.31
C PHE A 28 -0.43 -2.49 6.76
N ALA A 29 -0.09 -3.43 5.86
CA ALA A 29 -0.11 -4.85 6.19
C ALA A 29 0.93 -5.21 7.26
N LEU A 30 2.10 -4.57 7.27
CA LEU A 30 3.15 -4.83 8.25
C LEU A 30 2.86 -4.25 9.64
N GLN A 31 1.88 -3.35 9.78
CA GLN A 31 1.39 -2.91 11.10
C GLN A 31 0.58 -4.00 11.82
N GLU A 32 0.08 -5.00 11.10
CA GLU A 32 -0.67 -6.11 11.69
C GLU A 32 0.27 -7.16 12.29
N SER A 33 0.29 -7.25 13.62
CA SER A 33 1.13 -8.18 14.40
C SER A 33 1.03 -9.65 14.00
N ARG A 34 -0.08 -10.07 13.36
CA ARG A 34 -0.30 -11.44 12.89
C ARG A 34 0.43 -11.74 11.56
N ILE A 35 0.83 -10.71 10.82
CA ILE A 35 1.52 -10.84 9.53
C ILE A 35 3.02 -10.90 9.79
N HIS A 36 3.61 -12.07 9.53
CA HIS A 36 5.05 -12.32 9.74
C HIS A 36 5.87 -12.08 8.47
N GLY A 37 5.22 -11.87 7.33
CA GLY A 37 5.86 -11.63 6.05
C GLY A 37 4.84 -11.55 4.92
N ILE A 38 5.21 -10.85 3.85
CA ILE A 38 4.41 -10.65 2.65
C ILE A 38 5.23 -11.17 1.46
N PRO A 39 4.79 -12.23 0.76
CA PRO A 39 5.51 -12.70 -0.41
C PRO A 39 5.30 -11.73 -1.58
N ILE A 40 6.37 -11.12 -2.06
CA ILE A 40 6.34 -10.17 -3.18
C ILE A 40 7.29 -10.65 -4.28
N GLY A 41 6.75 -10.80 -5.49
CA GLY A 41 7.55 -11.06 -6.67
C GLY A 41 8.18 -9.78 -7.21
N ASN A 42 9.44 -9.85 -7.64
CA ASN A 42 10.17 -8.72 -8.22
C ASN A 42 10.61 -9.09 -9.64
N LEU A 43 10.42 -8.20 -10.60
CA LEU A 43 10.87 -8.39 -11.98
C LEU A 43 12.33 -7.97 -12.19
N ASN A 44 12.86 -7.09 -11.33
CA ASN A 44 14.22 -6.58 -11.39
C ASN A 44 14.71 -6.11 -10.00
N ILE A 45 15.99 -5.69 -9.94
CA ILE A 45 16.65 -5.24 -8.70
C ILE A 45 16.03 -3.95 -8.17
N GLU A 46 15.67 -3.01 -9.03
CA GLU A 46 15.09 -1.72 -8.64
C GLU A 46 13.73 -1.90 -7.91
N GLN A 47 12.90 -2.83 -8.39
CA GLN A 47 11.66 -3.21 -7.72
C GLN A 47 11.93 -3.85 -6.36
N LEU A 48 12.91 -4.76 -6.27
CA LEU A 48 13.30 -5.36 -5.01
C LEU A 48 13.73 -4.30 -3.99
N GLU A 49 14.62 -3.38 -4.38
CA GLU A 49 15.10 -2.30 -3.52
C GLU A 49 13.98 -1.36 -3.08
N THR A 50 13.03 -1.07 -3.97
CA THR A 50 11.86 -0.26 -3.65
C THR A 50 10.95 -0.96 -2.66
N ASN A 51 10.68 -2.25 -2.85
CA ASN A 51 9.85 -3.05 -1.96
C ASN A 51 10.49 -3.23 -0.58
N VAL A 52 11.81 -3.37 -0.50
CA VAL A 52 12.55 -3.41 0.77
C VAL A 52 12.44 -2.05 1.48
N ARG A 53 12.65 -0.94 0.77
CA ARG A 53 12.47 0.41 1.37
C ARG A 53 11.05 0.61 1.90
N ALA A 54 10.04 0.21 1.12
CA ALA A 54 8.65 0.29 1.51
C ALA A 54 8.34 -0.53 2.76
N ALA A 55 8.86 -1.76 2.84
CA ALA A 55 8.67 -2.64 4.00
C ALA A 55 9.41 -2.17 5.28
N CYS A 56 10.44 -1.33 5.12
CA CYS A 56 11.19 -0.74 6.23
C CYS A 56 10.66 0.62 6.70
N ALA A 57 9.68 1.18 6.01
CA ALA A 57 9.09 2.47 6.34
C ALA A 57 7.74 2.28 7.03
N ASP A 58 7.33 3.28 7.81
CA ASP A 58 6.00 3.35 8.38
C ASP A 58 5.18 4.39 7.60
N ILE A 59 3.95 4.03 7.27
CA ILE A 59 2.98 5.00 6.77
C ILE A 59 2.41 5.81 7.93
N SER A 60 2.14 7.09 7.69
CA SER A 60 1.53 7.95 8.73
C SER A 60 0.12 7.48 9.09
N GLU A 61 -0.24 7.57 10.37
CA GLU A 61 -1.59 7.28 10.86
C GLU A 61 -2.63 8.18 10.19
N ASP A 62 -2.27 9.44 9.91
CA ASP A 62 -3.13 10.40 9.20
C ASP A 62 -3.48 9.91 7.78
N THR A 63 -2.50 9.36 7.06
CA THR A 63 -2.71 8.80 5.72
C THR A 63 -3.64 7.59 5.79
N ILE A 64 -3.46 6.71 6.77
CA ILE A 64 -4.34 5.55 6.97
C ILE A 64 -5.77 6.01 7.29
N ALA A 65 -5.93 6.99 8.18
CA ALA A 65 -7.23 7.53 8.55
C ALA A 65 -7.95 8.15 7.34
N GLN A 66 -7.22 8.89 6.49
CA GLN A 66 -7.75 9.45 5.25
C GLN A 66 -8.16 8.36 4.25
N PHE A 67 -7.36 7.30 4.11
CA PHE A 67 -7.69 6.17 3.25
C PHE A 67 -8.99 5.48 3.69
N PHE A 68 -9.16 5.22 4.99
CA PHE A 68 -10.40 4.64 5.51
C PHE A 68 -11.60 5.59 5.37
N ALA A 69 -11.40 6.90 5.58
CA ALA A 69 -12.45 7.90 5.43
C ALA A 69 -12.94 8.05 3.98
N ALA A 70 -12.11 7.70 2.99
CA ALA A 70 -12.47 7.74 1.58
C ALA A 70 -13.53 6.68 1.18
N ASN A 71 -13.74 5.65 2.01
CA ASN A 71 -14.79 4.64 1.86
C ASN A 71 -14.89 4.02 0.44
N LEU A 72 -13.74 3.53 -0.05
CA LEU A 72 -13.50 3.03 -1.41
C LEU A 72 -13.81 1.53 -1.60
#